data_AF-A0A645EID3-F1
#
_entry.id   AF-A0A645EID3-F1
#
_cell.length_a   1.000
_cell.length_b   1.000
_cell.length_c   1.000
_cell.angle_alpha   90.00
_cell.angle_beta   90.00
_cell.angle_gamma   90.00
#
_symmetry.space_group_name_H-M   'P 1'
#
loop_
_entity.id
_entity.type
_entity.pdbx_description
1 polymer ?
#
loop_
_entity_poly.entity_id
_entity_poly.type
_entity_poly.pdbx_seq_one_letter_code
_entity_poly.pdbx_strand_id
1 'polypeptide(L)' 'MLARRFDPQFEVEGILKDVRLAREETPRISHTLLDALDELYSDAVEAGLGREDIAAVWSAFQREER' A
#
# COMPACT_ATOMS: atom_id res chain seq x y z
N MET A 1 11.79 -2.53 5.87
CA MET A 1 11.49 -1.74 7.10
C MET A 1 12.66 -1.62 8.08
N LEU A 2 13.27 -2.73 8.53
CA LEU A 2 14.27 -2.73 9.62
C LEU A 2 15.47 -1.79 9.41
N ALA A 3 15.90 -1.57 8.16
CA ALA A 3 16.97 -0.63 7.81
C ALA A 3 16.47 0.73 7.26
N ARG A 4 15.15 0.98 7.25
CA ARG A 4 14.49 2.16 6.65
C ARG A 4 14.95 2.52 5.23
N ARG A 5 15.33 1.51 4.46
CA ARG A 5 15.58 1.59 3.02
C ARG A 5 14.50 0.81 2.31
N PHE A 6 13.96 1.39 1.24
CA PHE A 6 12.83 0.86 0.47
C PHE A 6 13.14 0.83 -1.02
N ASP A 7 14.39 0.51 -1.38
CA ASP A 7 14.77 0.26 -2.77
C ASP A 7 13.78 -0.74 -3.41
N PRO A 8 13.11 -0.38 -4.51
CA PRO A 8 11.92 -1.09 -4.95
C PRO A 8 12.26 -2.48 -5.49
N GLN A 9 11.68 -3.51 -4.87
CA GLN A 9 11.51 -4.83 -5.49
C GLN A 9 10.10 -4.96 -6.06
N PHE A 10 9.13 -4.38 -5.37
CA PHE A 10 7.75 -4.18 -5.83
C PHE A 10 7.28 -2.78 -5.47
N GLU A 11 7.00 -1.93 -6.46
CA GLU A 11 6.56 -0.57 -6.22
C GLU A 11 5.17 -0.53 -5.56
N VAL A 12 4.98 0.38 -4.60
CA VAL A 12 3.68 0.61 -3.93
C VAL A 12 2.55 0.89 -4.94
N GLU A 13 2.80 1.70 -5.97
CA GLU A 13 1.82 1.99 -7.03
C GLU A 13 1.39 0.71 -7.77
N GLY A 14 2.33 -0.20 -8.02
CA GLY A 14 2.04 -1.49 -8.64
C GLY A 14 1.11 -2.35 -7.79
N ILE A 15 1.34 -2.36 -6.48
CA ILE A 15 0.50 -3.10 -5.53
C ILE A 15 -0.89 -2.48 -5.41
N LEU A 16 -1.00 -1.15 -5.35
CA LEU A 16 -2.28 -0.45 -5.32
C LEU A 16 -3.13 -0.78 -6.55
N LYS A 17 -2.51 -0.79 -7.74
CA LYS A 17 -3.16 -1.24 -8.98
C LYS A 17 -3.68 -2.67 -8.85
N ASP A 18 -2.86 -3.59 -8.37
CA ASP A 18 -3.23 -5.01 -8.30
C ASP A 18 -4.32 -5.29 -7.26
N VAL A 19 -4.36 -4.56 -6.15
CA VAL A 19 -5.47 -4.60 -5.17
C VAL A 19 -6.79 -4.16 -5.81
N ARG A 20 -6.77 -3.06 -6.59
CA ARG A 20 -7.96 -2.56 -7.30
C ARG A 20 -8.47 -3.56 -8.34
N LEU A 21 -7.56 -4.14 -9.11
CA LEU A 21 -7.89 -5.20 -10.07
C LEU A 21 -8.48 -6.43 -9.36
N ALA A 22 -7.89 -6.87 -8.24
CA ALA A 22 -8.43 -8.00 -7.49
C ALA A 22 -9.85 -7.73 -6.97
N ARG A 23 -10.14 -6.51 -6.53
CA ARG A 23 -11.48 -6.09 -6.09
C ARG A 23 -12.49 -6.12 -7.24
N GLU A 24 -12.11 -5.60 -8.40
CA GLU A 24 -12.94 -5.57 -9.61
C GLU A 24 -13.28 -6.99 -10.11
N GLU A 25 -12.31 -7.90 -10.11
CA GLU A 25 -12.47 -9.27 -10.61
C GLU A 25 -13.19 -10.22 -9.62
N THR A 26 -13.41 -9.79 -8.37
CA THR A 26 -14.02 -10.64 -7.33
C THR A 26 -15.28 -10.04 -6.71
N PRO A 27 -16.33 -9.69 -7.47
CA PRO A 27 -17.50 -8.96 -6.96
C PRO A 27 -18.39 -9.73 -5.98
N ARG A 28 -18.12 -11.02 -5.75
CA ARG A 28 -18.94 -11.92 -4.93
C ARG A 28 -18.32 -12.30 -3.59
N ILE A 29 -17.15 -11.74 -3.25
CA ILE A 29 -16.50 -11.93 -1.95
C ILE A 29 -16.56 -10.64 -1.14
N SER A 30 -16.37 -10.74 0.17
CA SER A 30 -16.22 -9.54 1.00
C SER A 30 -14.95 -8.79 0.61
N HIS A 31 -15.08 -7.47 0.40
CA HIS A 31 -13.98 -6.58 0.04
C HIS A 31 -13.32 -5.91 1.24
N THR A 32 -13.77 -6.16 2.48
CA THR A 32 -13.31 -5.44 3.67
C THR A 32 -11.78 -5.35 3.80
N LEU A 33 -11.06 -6.44 3.53
CA LEU A 33 -9.59 -6.42 3.58
C LEU A 33 -8.98 -5.74 2.35
N LEU A 34 -9.60 -5.86 1.17
CA LEU A 34 -9.14 -5.18 -0.04
C LEU A 34 -9.35 -3.66 0.05
N ASP A 35 -10.45 -3.21 0.66
CA ASP A 35 -10.73 -1.80 0.90
C ASP A 35 -9.72 -1.20 1.89
N ALA A 36 -9.41 -1.92 2.98
CA ALA A 36 -8.37 -1.50 3.92
C ALA A 36 -6.98 -1.45 3.27
N LEU A 37 -6.67 -2.35 2.34
CA LEU A 37 -5.41 -2.32 1.58
C LEU A 37 -5.40 -1.18 0.54
N ASP A 38 -6.53 -0.89 -0.11
CA ASP A 38 -6.65 0.24 -1.05
C ASP A 38 -6.38 1.56 -0.33
N GLU A 39 -7.01 1.78 0.83
CA GLU A 39 -6.79 2.96 1.67
C GLU A 39 -5.32 3.05 2.09
N LEU A 40 -4.77 1.98 2.66
CA LEU A 40 -3.39 1.95 3.15
C LEU A 40 -2.34 2.24 2.06
N TYR A 41 -2.48 1.63 0.88
CA TYR A 41 -1.53 1.89 -0.22
C TYR A 41 -1.79 3.24 -0.90
N SER A 42 -3.03 3.72 -0.94
CA SER A 42 -3.35 5.07 -1.43
C SER A 42 -2.68 6.14 -0.57
N ASP A 43 -2.78 6.02 0.76
CA ASP A 43 -2.12 6.94 1.70
C ASP A 43 -0.60 6.99 1.48
N ALA A 44 0.03 5.84 1.24
CA ALA A 44 1.46 5.75 0.96
C ALA A 44 1.83 6.42 -0.39
N VAL A 45 1.01 6.24 -1.43
CA VAL A 45 1.20 6.92 -2.73
C VAL A 45 1.05 8.43 -2.57
N GLU A 46 0.02 8.89 -1.86
CA GLU A 46 -0.23 10.32 -1.59
C GLU A 46 0.89 10.95 -0.75
N ALA A 47 1.51 10.18 0.13
CA ALA A 47 2.71 10.58 0.86
C ALA A 47 4.00 10.61 0.00
N GLY A 48 3.91 10.30 -1.30
CA GLY A 48 5.03 10.34 -2.24
C GLY A 48 5.89 9.07 -2.28
N LEU A 49 5.43 7.96 -1.68
CA LEU A 49 6.16 6.69 -1.59
C LEU A 49 5.79 5.71 -2.71
N GLY A 50 5.09 6.18 -3.75
CA GLY A 50 4.55 5.33 -4.80
C GLY A 50 5.58 4.46 -5.53
N ARG A 51 6.81 4.96 -5.68
CA ARG A 51 7.93 4.26 -6.34
C ARG A 51 8.89 3.55 -5.39
N GLU A 52 8.61 3.60 -4.08
CA GLU A 52 9.35 2.84 -3.09
C GLU A 52 8.81 1.39 -3.06
N ASP A 53 9.55 0.49 -2.44
CA ASP A 53 9.11 -0.88 -2.20
C ASP A 53 7.79 -0.92 -1.39
N ILE A 54 6.97 -1.95 -1.60
CA ILE A 54 5.73 -2.22 -0.85
C ILE A 54 5.90 -2.09 0.66
N ALA A 55 7.08 -2.39 1.19
CA ALA A 55 7.40 -2.24 2.60
C ALA A 55 7.39 -0.78 3.10
N ALA A 56 7.42 0.23 2.21
CA ALA A 56 7.36 1.65 2.55
C ALA A 56 6.05 2.05 3.23
N VAL A 57 4.99 1.25 3.04
CA VAL A 57 3.70 1.35 3.74
C VAL A 57 3.84 1.35 5.27
N TRP A 58 4.96 0.86 5.80
CA TRP A 58 5.36 1.02 7.20
C TRP A 58 5.18 2.45 7.73
N SER A 59 5.48 3.45 6.89
CA SER A 59 5.43 4.86 7.26
C SER A 59 4.05 5.26 7.75
N ALA A 60 2.97 4.72 7.16
CA ALA A 60 1.59 4.97 7.55
C ALA A 60 1.29 4.53 9.00
N PHE A 61 2.02 3.54 9.50
CA PHE A 61 1.86 3.03 10.88
C PHE A 61 2.71 3.78 11.91
N GLN A 62 3.67 4.60 11.46
CA GLN A 62 4.46 5.42 12.36
C GLN A 62 3.66 6.69 12.68
N ARG A 63 2.87 6.64 13.76
CA ARG A 63 2.32 7.88 14.35
C ARG A 63 3.49 8.81 14.67
N GLU A 64 3.40 10.08 14.27
CA GLU A 64 4.29 11.11 14.80
C GLU A 64 4.28 10.99 16.33
N GLU A 65 5.40 10.58 16.93
CA GLU A 65 5.65 10.82 18.35
C GLU A 65 5.61 12.33 18.51
N ARG A 66 4.51 12.83 19.08
CA ARG A 66 4.26 14.25 19.33
C ARG A 66 4.40 14.50 20.81
#